data_AF-A0A2C6L5W5-F1
#
_entry.id   AF-A0A2C6L5W5-F1
#
_cell.length_a   1.000
_cell.length_b   1.000
_cell.length_c   1.000
_cell.angle_alpha   90.00
_cell.angle_beta   90.00
_cell.angle_gamma   90.00
#
_symmetry.space_group_name_H-M   'P 1'
#
loop_
_entity.id
_entity.type
_entity.pdbx_description
1 polymer ?
#
loop_
_entity_poly.entity_id
_entity_poly.type
_entity_poly.pdbx_seq_one_letter_code
_entity_poly.pdbx_strand_id
1 'polypeptide(L)'
;MYAGSAEFEEFLCEHLEKIKVDTDVFKEYVLGILQDESMSSSEKVEAVTDSLQIAVEDESLASLVPDLASQFVEKWVKEVEEVQKQIKLQEQEAALKDAVKASTPGSSTTTAASSRASAWDAAQDTAVKQRLLDQFAWQVDEVVDFDENGADMIRNSSKKETQSGPIADDMFRNDNRARVAAAHQMDRLRAKAQHEDEMRRRAEQKKQEALKKEKEKQRVAKKERRAGR
;
A
#
# COMPACT_ATOMS: atom_id res chain seq x y z
N MET A 1 2.66 -16.00 -14.47
CA MET A 1 1.45 -16.81 -14.22
C MET A 1 1.78 -17.70 -13.04
N TYR A 2 1.06 -17.52 -11.94
CA TYR A 2 1.26 -18.30 -10.72
C TYR A 2 0.55 -19.64 -10.91
N ALA A 3 1.32 -20.70 -11.17
CA ALA A 3 0.81 -22.04 -10.91
C ALA A 3 0.54 -22.12 -9.40
N GLY A 4 -0.56 -22.74 -8.98
CA GLY A 4 -0.86 -22.90 -7.56
C GLY A 4 0.31 -23.53 -6.80
N SER A 5 0.29 -23.45 -5.47
CA SER A 5 1.28 -24.22 -4.71
C SER A 5 1.14 -25.72 -5.06
N ALA A 6 2.25 -26.47 -5.03
CA ALA A 6 2.20 -27.91 -5.26
C ALA A 6 1.24 -28.62 -4.29
N GLU A 7 1.12 -28.09 -3.06
CA GLU A 7 0.20 -28.56 -2.02
C GLU A 7 -1.28 -28.27 -2.36
N PHE A 8 -1.56 -27.19 -3.09
CA PHE A 8 -2.89 -26.89 -3.60
C PHE A 8 -3.26 -27.83 -4.74
N GLU A 9 -2.33 -28.08 -5.65
CA GLU A 9 -2.55 -28.98 -6.79
C GLU A 9 -2.83 -30.42 -6.34
N GLU A 10 -2.06 -30.94 -5.38
CA GLU A 10 -2.30 -32.27 -4.80
C GLU A 10 -3.67 -32.35 -4.12
N PHE A 11 -4.01 -31.32 -3.33
CA PHE A 11 -5.33 -31.22 -2.70
C PHE A 11 -6.48 -31.19 -3.72
N LEU A 12 -6.29 -30.47 -4.83
CA LEU A 12 -7.29 -30.42 -5.90
C LEU A 12 -7.46 -31.80 -6.52
N CYS A 13 -6.37 -32.51 -6.81
CA CYS A 13 -6.40 -33.86 -7.35
C CYS A 13 -7.15 -34.84 -6.44
N GLU A 14 -6.84 -34.87 -5.14
CA GLU A 14 -7.50 -35.76 -4.17
C GLU A 14 -9.02 -35.56 -4.14
N HIS A 15 -9.48 -34.30 -4.24
CA HIS A 15 -10.89 -33.97 -4.19
C HIS A 15 -11.61 -34.21 -5.52
N LEU A 16 -10.92 -34.04 -6.66
CA LEU A 16 -11.45 -34.39 -7.98
C LEU A 16 -11.58 -35.91 -8.15
N GLU A 17 -10.62 -36.69 -7.65
CA GLU A 17 -10.71 -38.15 -7.61
C GLU A 17 -11.90 -38.63 -6.77
N LYS A 18 -12.19 -37.95 -5.65
CA LYS A 18 -13.31 -38.28 -4.78
C LYS A 18 -14.67 -38.13 -5.47
N ILE A 19 -14.82 -37.17 -6.38
CA ILE A 19 -16.02 -37.00 -7.21
C ILE A 19 -15.96 -37.77 -8.52
N LYS A 20 -14.90 -38.57 -8.73
CA LYS A 20 -14.65 -39.41 -9.92
C LYS A 20 -14.64 -38.63 -11.23
N VAL A 21 -14.12 -37.40 -11.20
CA VAL A 21 -13.95 -36.56 -12.37
C VAL A 21 -12.52 -36.69 -12.90
N ASP A 22 -12.33 -36.55 -14.22
CA ASP A 22 -11.02 -36.55 -14.85
C ASP A 22 -10.14 -35.45 -14.26
N THR A 23 -9.14 -35.88 -13.48
CA THR A 23 -8.33 -34.97 -12.68
C THR A 23 -7.40 -34.13 -13.55
N ASP A 24 -6.88 -34.67 -14.66
CA ASP A 24 -5.92 -33.96 -15.51
C ASP A 24 -6.61 -32.81 -16.26
N VAL A 25 -7.82 -33.06 -16.78
CA VAL A 25 -8.59 -32.04 -17.52
C VAL A 25 -9.16 -30.98 -16.58
N PHE A 26 -9.79 -31.40 -15.48
CA PHE A 26 -10.49 -30.47 -14.59
C PHE A 26 -9.54 -29.71 -13.67
N LYS A 27 -8.34 -30.22 -13.40
CA LYS A 27 -7.33 -29.47 -12.66
C LYS A 27 -6.95 -28.18 -13.36
N GLU A 28 -6.57 -28.26 -14.63
CA GLU A 28 -6.18 -27.08 -15.40
C GLU A 28 -7.33 -26.09 -15.54
N TYR A 29 -8.55 -26.61 -15.76
CA TYR A 29 -9.73 -25.78 -15.93
C TYR A 29 -10.12 -25.03 -14.65
N VAL A 30 -10.14 -25.73 -13.50
CA VAL A 30 -10.41 -25.11 -12.19
C VAL A 30 -9.32 -24.11 -11.83
N LEU A 31 -8.05 -24.43 -12.06
CA LEU A 31 -6.95 -23.48 -11.87
C LEU A 31 -7.11 -22.23 -12.73
N GLY A 32 -7.54 -22.37 -13.99
CA GLY A 32 -7.81 -21.25 -14.88
C GLY A 32 -8.87 -20.29 -14.32
N ILE A 33 -9.97 -20.83 -13.77
CA ILE A 33 -11.01 -20.02 -13.11
C ILE A 33 -10.47 -19.33 -11.86
N LEU A 34 -9.70 -20.04 -11.04
CA LEU A 34 -9.16 -19.51 -9.78
C LEU A 34 -8.14 -18.39 -10.02
N GLN A 35 -7.36 -18.47 -11.10
CA GLN A 35 -6.38 -17.46 -11.49
C GLN A 35 -7.01 -16.20 -12.10
N ASP A 36 -8.28 -16.23 -12.50
CA ASP A 36 -8.93 -15.06 -13.10
C ASP A 36 -9.14 -13.96 -12.04
N GLU A 37 -8.33 -12.90 -12.09
CA GLU A 37 -8.44 -11.77 -11.16
C GLU A 37 -9.68 -10.89 -11.42
N SER A 38 -10.35 -11.06 -12.57
CA SER A 38 -11.56 -10.29 -12.91
C SER A 38 -12.81 -10.80 -12.20
N MET A 39 -12.80 -12.05 -11.74
CA MET A 39 -13.92 -12.68 -11.03
C MET A 39 -13.79 -12.50 -9.51
N SER A 40 -14.91 -12.16 -8.87
CA SER A 40 -15.02 -12.18 -7.41
C SER A 40 -14.98 -13.62 -6.87
N SER A 41 -14.63 -13.79 -5.59
CA SER A 41 -14.60 -15.13 -4.98
C SER A 41 -15.94 -15.86 -5.07
N SER A 42 -17.07 -15.15 -5.00
CA SER A 42 -18.40 -15.75 -5.18
C SER A 42 -18.62 -16.26 -6.60
N GLU A 43 -18.25 -15.47 -7.60
CA GLU A 43 -18.36 -15.86 -9.02
C GLU A 43 -17.42 -17.03 -9.35
N LYS A 44 -16.24 -17.09 -8.73
CA LYS A 44 -15.33 -18.25 -8.85
C LYS A 44 -15.96 -19.51 -8.30
N VAL A 45 -16.62 -19.45 -7.14
CA VAL A 45 -17.31 -20.62 -6.57
C VAL A 45 -18.41 -21.08 -7.52
N GLU A 46 -19.23 -20.18 -8.04
CA GLU A 46 -20.29 -20.53 -9.00
C GLU A 46 -19.72 -21.13 -10.28
N ALA A 47 -18.69 -20.52 -10.88
CA ALA A 47 -18.07 -21.01 -12.10
C ALA A 47 -17.42 -22.40 -11.93
N VAL A 48 -16.72 -22.63 -10.81
CA VAL A 48 -16.15 -23.95 -10.50
C VAL A 48 -17.27 -24.96 -10.23
N THR A 49 -18.32 -24.56 -9.51
CA THR A 49 -19.49 -25.41 -9.24
C THR A 49 -20.14 -25.85 -10.53
N ASP A 50 -20.53 -24.92 -11.41
CA ASP A 50 -21.19 -25.21 -12.68
C ASP A 50 -20.38 -26.15 -13.54
N SER A 51 -19.07 -25.94 -13.58
CA SER A 51 -18.16 -26.71 -14.43
C SER A 51 -17.98 -28.15 -13.92
N LEU A 52 -17.87 -28.34 -12.61
CA LEU A 52 -17.79 -29.67 -12.00
C LEU A 52 -19.16 -30.37 -11.99
N GLN A 53 -20.26 -29.63 -11.85
CA GLN A 53 -21.62 -30.19 -11.86
C GLN A 53 -21.96 -30.82 -13.21
N ILE A 54 -21.45 -30.25 -14.32
CA ILE A 54 -21.59 -30.81 -15.67
C ILE A 54 -20.78 -32.10 -15.81
N ALA A 55 -19.65 -32.20 -15.12
CA ALA A 55 -18.72 -33.32 -15.22
C ALA A 55 -19.11 -34.53 -14.36
N VAL A 56 -19.81 -34.28 -13.26
CA VAL A 56 -20.23 -35.32 -12.32
C VAL A 56 -21.49 -36.00 -12.85
N GLU A 57 -21.33 -37.23 -13.32
CA GLU A 57 -22.45 -38.06 -13.81
C GLU A 57 -23.33 -38.62 -12.67
N ASP A 58 -22.79 -38.69 -11.45
CA ASP A 58 -23.47 -39.26 -10.28
C ASP A 58 -24.20 -38.17 -9.46
N GLU A 59 -25.53 -38.20 -9.48
CA GLU A 59 -26.40 -37.24 -8.79
C GLU A 59 -26.18 -37.22 -7.25
N SER A 60 -25.70 -38.32 -6.67
CA SER A 60 -25.29 -38.39 -5.26
C SER A 60 -24.07 -37.49 -4.99
N LEU A 61 -23.07 -37.54 -5.89
CA LEU A 61 -21.83 -36.79 -5.77
C LEU A 61 -22.00 -35.33 -6.22
N ALA A 62 -22.97 -35.06 -7.11
CA ALA A 62 -23.29 -33.72 -7.57
C ALA A 62 -23.69 -32.79 -6.41
N SER A 63 -24.27 -33.32 -5.34
CA SER A 63 -24.61 -32.55 -4.14
C SER A 63 -23.38 -32.07 -3.34
N LEU A 64 -22.22 -32.70 -3.52
CA LEU A 64 -20.96 -32.35 -2.83
C LEU A 64 -20.17 -31.27 -3.57
N VAL A 65 -20.47 -31.03 -4.85
CA VAL A 65 -19.74 -30.11 -5.72
C VAL A 65 -19.73 -28.67 -5.20
N PRO A 66 -20.84 -28.07 -4.73
CA PRO A 66 -20.84 -26.69 -4.23
C PRO A 66 -19.94 -26.49 -2.99
N ASP A 67 -19.93 -27.49 -2.09
CA ASP A 67 -19.09 -27.47 -0.89
C ASP A 67 -17.61 -27.62 -1.24
N LEU A 68 -17.29 -28.43 -2.26
CA LEU A 68 -15.92 -28.59 -2.77
C LEU A 68 -15.42 -27.32 -3.47
N ALA A 69 -16.24 -26.74 -4.35
CA ALA A 69 -15.92 -25.50 -5.04
C ALA A 69 -15.64 -24.36 -4.04
N SER A 70 -16.45 -24.27 -2.98
CA SER A 70 -16.23 -23.32 -1.89
C SER A 70 -14.88 -23.53 -1.20
N GLN A 71 -14.53 -24.79 -0.90
CA GLN A 71 -13.23 -25.13 -0.28
C GLN A 71 -12.04 -24.82 -1.20
N PHE A 72 -12.17 -25.07 -2.51
CA PHE A 72 -11.14 -24.77 -3.50
C PHE A 72 -10.84 -23.27 -3.54
N VAL A 73 -11.90 -22.45 -3.62
CA VAL A 73 -11.77 -20.99 -3.63
C VAL A 73 -11.23 -20.47 -2.29
N GLU A 74 -11.71 -21.00 -1.16
CA GLU A 74 -11.24 -20.56 0.16
C GLU A 74 -9.74 -20.86 0.37
N LYS A 75 -9.30 -22.07 0.01
CA LYS A 75 -7.89 -22.46 0.11
C LYS A 75 -7.02 -21.64 -0.84
N TRP A 76 -7.50 -21.39 -2.06
CA TRP A 76 -6.82 -20.53 -3.04
C TRP A 76 -6.66 -19.09 -2.54
N VAL A 77 -7.73 -18.49 -2.02
CA VAL A 77 -7.69 -17.12 -1.48
C VAL A 77 -6.72 -17.03 -0.30
N LYS A 78 -6.71 -18.01 0.61
CA LYS A 78 -5.75 -18.05 1.72
C LYS A 78 -4.30 -18.11 1.23
N GLU A 79 -4.01 -18.93 0.22
CA GLU A 79 -2.67 -19.00 -0.37
C GLU A 79 -2.27 -17.70 -1.06
N VAL A 80 -3.18 -17.11 -1.85
CA VAL A 80 -2.93 -15.82 -2.52
C VAL A 80 -2.70 -14.70 -1.49
N GLU A 81 -3.49 -14.65 -0.42
CA GLU A 81 -3.30 -13.68 0.67
C GLU A 81 -1.95 -13.85 1.37
N GLU A 82 -1.52 -15.08 1.61
CA GLU A 82 -0.23 -15.37 2.23
C GLU A 82 0.94 -14.98 1.31
N VAL A 83 0.85 -15.29 0.02
CA VAL A 83 1.83 -14.88 -0.98
C VAL A 83 1.89 -13.35 -1.10
N GLN A 84 0.75 -12.66 -1.13
CA GLN A 84 0.71 -11.20 -1.15
C GLN A 84 1.29 -10.57 0.11
N LYS A 85 1.10 -11.18 1.29
CA LYS A 85 1.73 -10.73 2.53
C LYS A 85 3.24 -10.90 2.48
N GLN A 86 3.73 -12.03 1.98
CA GLN A 86 5.17 -12.26 1.82
C GLN A 86 5.80 -11.28 0.82
N ILE A 87 5.14 -11.01 -0.30
CA ILE A 87 5.61 -10.00 -1.28
C ILE A 87 5.66 -8.61 -0.63
N LYS A 88 4.61 -8.20 0.08
CA LYS A 88 4.61 -6.90 0.78
C LYS A 88 5.69 -6.80 1.86
N LEU A 89 5.96 -7.89 2.58
CA LEU A 89 7.05 -7.95 3.55
C LEU A 89 8.43 -7.84 2.88
N GLN A 90 8.64 -8.53 1.77
CA GLN A 90 9.88 -8.46 1.01
C GLN A 90 10.07 -7.08 0.37
N GLU A 91 9.02 -6.45 -0.16
CA GLU A 91 9.07 -5.08 -0.69
C GLU A 91 9.38 -4.07 0.41
N GLN A 92 8.79 -4.21 1.60
CA GLN A 92 9.13 -3.35 2.75
C GLN A 92 10.57 -3.56 3.21
N GLU A 93 11.04 -4.81 3.27
CA GLU A 93 12.43 -5.10 3.64
C GLU A 93 13.43 -4.58 2.59
N ALA A 94 13.11 -4.71 1.30
CA ALA A 94 13.90 -4.17 0.20
C ALA A 94 13.94 -2.64 0.23
N ALA A 95 12.79 -1.98 0.44
CA ALA A 95 12.70 -0.52 0.55
C ALA A 95 13.48 0.01 1.77
N LEU A 96 13.47 -0.70 2.90
CA LEU A 96 14.26 -0.35 4.07
C LEU A 96 15.77 -0.55 3.81
N LYS A 97 16.17 -1.63 3.15
CA LYS A 97 17.58 -1.86 2.77
C LYS A 97 18.10 -0.81 1.79
N ASP A 98 17.27 -0.38 0.85
CA ASP A 98 17.65 0.64 -0.13
C ASP A 98 17.73 2.05 0.51
N ALA A 99 16.82 2.36 1.44
CA ALA A 99 16.87 3.60 2.24
C ALA A 99 18.10 3.66 3.16
N VAL A 100 18.55 2.52 3.71
CA VAL A 100 19.78 2.44 4.51
C VAL A 100 21.04 2.57 3.65
N LYS A 101 21.07 2.00 2.44
CA LYS A 101 22.17 2.21 1.48
C LYS A 101 22.25 3.65 1.00
N ALA A 102 21.12 4.31 0.75
CA ALA A 102 21.09 5.73 0.37
C ALA A 102 21.50 6.68 1.52
N SER A 103 21.41 6.23 2.78
CA SER A 103 21.74 7.05 3.96
C SER A 103 23.16 6.83 4.51
N THR A 104 23.99 6.01 3.86
CA THR A 104 25.39 5.81 4.25
C THR A 104 26.31 6.60 3.31
N PRO A 105 26.87 7.77 3.70
CA PRO A 105 27.85 8.47 2.89
C PRO A 105 29.19 7.77 3.06
N GLY A 106 29.53 6.88 2.12
CA GLY A 106 30.76 6.10 2.17
C GLY A 106 31.39 5.91 0.81
N SER A 107 32.24 6.86 0.44
CA SER A 107 33.39 6.70 -0.48
C SER A 107 33.09 6.27 -1.93
N SER A 108 32.98 7.26 -2.82
CA SER A 108 33.30 7.06 -4.24
C SER A 108 34.28 8.15 -4.70
N THR A 109 35.54 7.92 -4.39
CA THR A 109 36.66 8.58 -5.05
C THR A 109 36.89 7.90 -6.41
N THR A 110 36.83 8.71 -7.49
CA THR A 110 37.46 8.52 -8.83
C THR A 110 36.99 7.31 -9.66
N THR A 111 36.44 7.48 -10.86
CA THR A 111 37.13 7.99 -12.07
C THR A 111 36.14 8.35 -13.19
N ALA A 112 36.62 9.25 -14.06
CA ALA A 112 35.92 9.95 -15.15
C ALA A 112 35.29 9.07 -16.25
N ALA A 113 34.18 9.54 -16.83
CA ALA A 113 34.18 10.34 -18.07
C ALA A 113 32.82 10.29 -18.81
N SER A 114 32.44 11.43 -19.40
CA SER A 114 31.52 11.59 -20.56
C SER A 114 30.02 11.35 -20.29
N SER A 115 29.06 12.21 -20.63
CA SER A 115 29.04 13.40 -21.48
C SER A 115 27.71 14.17 -21.32
N ARG A 116 27.79 15.50 -21.46
CA ARG A 116 26.69 16.44 -21.84
C ARG A 116 25.45 16.48 -20.92
N ALA A 117 25.59 17.08 -19.75
CA ALA A 117 24.44 17.69 -19.06
C ALA A 117 24.26 19.13 -19.55
N SER A 118 23.02 19.46 -19.92
CA SER A 118 22.58 20.72 -20.51
C SER A 118 22.86 21.89 -19.58
N ALA A 119 23.31 23.03 -20.12
CA ALA A 119 23.68 24.23 -19.34
C ALA A 119 22.55 24.81 -18.46
N TRP A 120 21.30 24.32 -18.63
CA TRP A 120 20.15 24.70 -17.81
C TRP A 120 20.13 24.06 -16.43
N ASP A 121 20.65 22.83 -16.27
CA ASP A 121 20.71 22.15 -14.97
C ASP A 121 21.81 22.75 -14.08
N ALA A 122 22.92 23.20 -14.67
CA ALA A 122 24.04 23.79 -13.93
C ALA A 122 23.67 25.10 -13.19
N ALA A 123 22.71 25.87 -13.71
CA ALA A 123 22.26 27.11 -13.09
C ALA A 123 21.31 26.89 -11.89
N GLN A 124 20.47 25.84 -11.95
CA GLN A 124 19.64 25.47 -10.80
C GLN A 124 20.47 24.76 -9.73
N ASP A 125 21.41 23.90 -10.12
CA ASP A 125 22.30 23.21 -9.17
C ASP A 125 23.21 24.19 -8.42
N THR A 126 23.71 25.24 -9.10
CA THR A 126 24.50 26.28 -8.42
C THR A 126 23.68 27.07 -7.44
N ALA A 127 22.43 27.43 -7.76
CA ALA A 127 21.55 28.15 -6.84
C ALA A 127 21.15 27.28 -5.62
N VAL A 128 20.88 25.99 -5.84
CA VAL A 128 20.57 25.04 -4.75
C VAL A 128 21.82 24.80 -3.89
N LYS A 129 22.98 24.62 -4.51
CA LYS A 129 24.27 24.48 -3.82
C LYS A 129 24.64 25.72 -3.02
N GLN A 130 24.40 26.92 -3.56
CA GLN A 130 24.63 28.19 -2.85
C GLN A 130 23.70 28.32 -1.65
N ARG A 131 22.42 27.97 -1.82
CA ARG A 131 21.43 27.98 -0.74
C ARG A 131 21.76 26.96 0.36
N LEU A 132 22.28 25.79 -0.02
CA LEU A 132 22.76 24.78 0.91
C LEU A 132 24.00 25.30 1.65
N LEU A 133 24.98 25.85 0.92
CA LEU A 133 26.17 26.46 1.51
C LEU A 133 25.78 27.56 2.50
N ASP A 134 24.88 28.49 2.15
CA ASP A 134 24.44 29.55 3.06
C ASP A 134 23.66 29.02 4.29
N GLN A 135 22.88 27.94 4.13
CA GLN A 135 22.19 27.29 5.25
C GLN A 135 23.14 26.62 6.22
N PHE A 136 24.29 26.13 5.74
CA PHE A 136 25.27 25.39 6.54
C PHE A 136 26.58 26.14 6.77
N ALA A 137 26.73 27.38 6.27
CA ALA A 137 27.90 28.25 6.43
C ALA A 137 28.07 28.80 7.86
N TRP A 138 27.27 28.33 8.82
CA TRP A 138 27.29 28.81 10.20
C TRP A 138 28.16 27.97 11.15
N GLN A 139 28.98 27.06 10.63
CA GLN A 139 29.98 26.37 11.44
C GLN A 139 31.28 26.16 10.65
N VAL A 140 32.41 26.41 11.34
CA VAL A 140 33.83 26.37 10.91
C VAL A 140 34.31 27.73 10.37
N ASP A 141 35.33 28.41 10.89
CA ASP A 141 36.16 28.25 12.09
C ASP A 141 36.75 29.62 12.44
N GLU A 142 37.20 29.77 13.68
CA GLU A 142 38.00 30.90 14.15
C GLU A 142 39.21 31.15 13.22
N VAL A 143 39.34 32.38 12.72
CA VAL A 143 40.58 32.81 12.05
C VAL A 143 41.62 33.09 13.13
N VAL A 144 42.51 32.14 13.37
CA VAL A 144 43.72 32.35 14.17
C VAL A 144 44.75 32.99 13.25
N ASP A 145 44.86 34.32 13.32
CA ASP A 145 45.99 35.05 12.75
C ASP A 145 47.17 35.01 13.74
N PHE A 146 48.37 34.75 13.22
CA PHE A 146 49.61 34.83 13.97
C PHE A 146 50.19 36.25 13.89
N ASP A 147 50.65 36.80 15.02
CA ASP A 147 51.45 38.02 15.01
C ASP A 147 52.90 37.75 14.52
N GLU A 148 53.68 38.81 14.24
CA GLU A 148 55.09 38.68 13.78
C GLU A 148 56.02 37.99 14.81
N ASN A 149 55.53 37.65 16.00
CA ASN A 149 56.25 36.90 17.02
C ASN A 149 55.68 35.49 17.28
N GLY A 150 54.70 35.03 16.49
CA GLY A 150 54.16 33.68 16.54
C GLY A 150 53.28 33.35 17.75
N ALA A 151 52.67 34.36 18.39
CA ALA A 151 51.71 34.15 19.47
C ALA A 151 50.25 34.23 18.97
N ASP A 152 49.41 33.31 19.44
CA ASP A 152 47.99 33.22 19.05
C ASP A 152 47.20 34.42 19.61
N MET A 153 46.62 35.25 18.74
CA MET A 153 45.71 36.34 19.12
C MET A 153 44.28 36.03 18.70
N ILE A 154 43.44 35.63 19.67
CA ILE A 154 41.99 35.46 19.46
C ILE A 154 41.33 36.84 19.41
N ARG A 155 41.00 37.31 18.20
CA ARG A 155 40.25 38.56 18.02
C ARG A 155 38.75 38.25 18.07
N ASN A 156 38.19 38.20 19.28
CA ASN A 156 36.74 38.18 19.45
C ASN A 156 36.15 39.48 18.89
N SER A 157 35.57 39.41 17.69
CA SER A 157 34.80 40.52 17.15
C SER A 157 33.66 40.82 18.13
N SER A 158 33.72 42.02 18.68
CA SER A 158 32.84 42.59 19.69
C SER A 158 31.36 42.29 19.46
N LYS A 159 30.73 41.73 20.50
CA LYS A 159 29.31 41.82 20.89
C LYS A 159 28.35 42.41 19.84
N LYS A 160 27.45 41.56 19.34
CA LYS A 160 26.05 41.96 19.13
C LYS A 160 25.20 41.27 20.19
N GLU A 161 25.14 41.93 21.34
CA GLU A 161 24.20 41.65 22.41
C GLU A 161 22.81 42.07 21.90
N THR A 162 22.03 41.15 21.33
CA THR A 162 20.57 41.28 21.26
C THR A 162 19.88 39.98 20.87
N GLN A 163 18.97 39.57 21.76
CA GLN A 163 17.94 38.54 21.65
C GLN A 163 18.40 37.08 21.74
N SER A 164 18.46 36.61 22.98
CA SER A 164 17.91 35.30 23.35
C SER A 164 16.47 35.17 22.83
N GLY A 165 16.31 34.83 21.56
CA GLY A 165 15.03 34.41 21.02
C GLY A 165 14.62 33.07 21.67
N PRO A 166 13.32 32.81 21.89
CA PRO A 166 12.82 31.57 22.49
C PRO A 166 13.12 30.30 21.64
N ILE A 167 13.85 30.44 20.55
CA ILE A 167 14.16 29.39 19.56
C ILE A 167 15.41 28.59 19.97
N ALA A 168 16.35 29.19 20.71
CA ALA A 168 17.60 28.52 21.07
C ALA A 168 17.43 27.41 22.14
N ASP A 169 16.36 27.48 22.94
CA ASP A 169 16.08 26.52 24.02
C ASP A 169 15.23 25.33 23.56
N ASP A 170 14.62 25.41 22.37
CA ASP A 170 13.70 24.40 21.83
C ASP A 170 14.41 23.37 20.93
N MET A 171 15.55 23.74 20.34
CA MET A 171 16.33 22.84 19.47
C MET A 171 17.00 21.67 20.21
N PHE A 172 17.10 21.71 21.54
CA PHE A 172 17.74 20.67 22.35
C PHE A 172 16.75 19.86 23.19
N ARG A 173 15.44 20.08 23.05
CA ARG A 173 14.41 19.32 23.76
C ARG A 173 14.04 18.06 22.99
N ASN A 174 13.93 16.95 23.72
CA ASN A 174 13.55 15.67 23.13
C ASN A 174 12.06 15.67 22.75
N ASP A 175 11.79 15.96 21.48
CA ASP A 175 10.45 16.05 20.90
C ASP A 175 9.81 14.70 20.57
N ASN A 176 10.48 13.57 20.82
CA ASN A 176 9.94 12.27 20.44
C ASN A 176 8.61 11.98 21.14
N ARG A 177 8.48 12.37 22.41
CA ARG A 177 7.23 12.22 23.17
C ARG A 177 6.10 13.07 22.58
N ALA A 178 6.39 14.31 22.19
CA ALA A 178 5.41 15.21 21.60
C ALA A 178 4.98 14.72 20.19
N ARG A 179 5.93 14.25 19.38
CA ARG A 179 5.67 13.68 18.05
C ARG A 179 4.82 12.42 18.12
N VAL A 180 5.12 11.50 19.04
CA VAL A 180 4.32 10.28 19.24
C VAL A 180 2.91 10.61 19.73
N ALA A 181 2.78 11.57 20.66
CA ALA A 181 1.47 12.03 21.12
C ALA A 181 0.65 12.68 19.99
N ALA A 182 1.28 13.52 19.17
CA ALA A 182 0.65 14.16 18.01
C ALA A 182 0.22 13.13 16.96
N ALA A 183 1.06 12.13 16.67
CA ALA A 183 0.73 11.05 15.74
C ALA A 183 -0.50 10.26 16.22
N HIS A 184 -0.53 9.84 17.48
CA HIS A 184 -1.69 9.15 18.05
C HIS A 184 -2.96 10.00 18.05
N GLN A 185 -2.84 11.32 18.25
CA GLN A 185 -3.98 12.23 18.18
C GLN A 185 -4.51 12.35 16.74
N MET A 186 -3.60 12.45 15.76
CA MET A 186 -3.95 12.47 14.34
C MET A 186 -4.63 11.17 13.89
N ASP A 187 -4.16 10.01 14.36
CA ASP A 187 -4.77 8.72 14.05
C ASP A 187 -6.20 8.63 14.61
N ARG A 188 -6.41 9.08 15.85
CA ARG A 188 -7.75 9.13 16.45
C ARG A 188 -8.69 10.06 15.68
N LEU A 189 -8.21 11.20 15.21
CA LEU A 189 -9.02 12.13 14.40
C LEU A 189 -9.33 11.52 13.02
N ARG A 190 -8.36 10.86 12.38
CA ARG A 190 -8.55 10.19 11.10
C ARG A 190 -9.56 9.05 11.18
N ALA A 191 -9.48 8.23 12.24
CA ALA A 191 -10.44 7.15 12.48
C ALA A 191 -11.86 7.70 12.71
N LYS A 192 -12.01 8.79 13.47
CA LYS A 192 -13.32 9.45 13.65
C LYS A 192 -13.87 10.01 12.34
N ALA A 193 -13.03 10.66 11.54
CA ALA A 193 -13.42 11.22 10.25
C ALA A 193 -13.87 10.12 9.27
N GLN A 194 -13.14 9.01 9.19
CA GLN A 194 -13.50 7.87 8.34
C GLN A 194 -14.82 7.22 8.78
N HIS A 195 -15.03 7.07 10.08
CA HIS A 195 -16.28 6.53 10.61
C HIS A 195 -17.48 7.46 10.33
N GLU A 196 -17.32 8.77 10.47
CA GLU A 196 -18.37 9.73 10.14
C GLU A 196 -18.71 9.71 8.64
N ASP A 197 -17.70 9.62 7.78
CA ASP A 197 -17.89 9.54 6.33
C ASP A 197 -18.58 8.24 5.91
N GLU A 198 -18.20 7.11 6.51
CA GLU A 198 -18.86 5.82 6.27
C GLU A 198 -20.33 5.85 6.72
N MET A 199 -20.62 6.46 7.87
CA MET A 199 -21.99 6.65 8.35
C MET A 199 -22.81 7.53 7.42
N ARG A 200 -22.23 8.62 6.89
CA ARG A 200 -22.88 9.47 5.88
C ARG A 200 -23.17 8.68 4.61
N ARG A 201 -22.20 7.92 4.10
CA ARG A 201 -22.37 7.09 2.89
C ARG A 201 -23.46 6.04 3.05
N ARG A 202 -23.49 5.33 4.19
CA ARG A 202 -24.57 4.37 4.51
C ARG A 202 -25.93 5.04 4.59
N ALA A 203 -26.02 6.21 5.22
CA ALA A 203 -27.28 6.96 5.31
C ALA A 203 -27.79 7.40 3.94
N GLU A 204 -26.91 7.84 3.05
CA GLU A 204 -27.25 8.23 1.67
C GLU A 204 -27.71 7.04 0.83
N GLN A 205 -27.02 5.90 0.90
CA GLN A 205 -27.43 4.67 0.21
C GLN A 205 -28.84 4.23 0.66
N LYS A 206 -29.10 4.21 1.97
CA LYS A 206 -30.42 3.86 2.50
C LYS A 206 -31.54 4.81 2.02
N LYS A 207 -31.25 6.11 1.92
CA LYS A 207 -32.20 7.10 1.36
C LYS A 207 -32.47 6.86 -0.12
N GLN A 208 -31.43 6.55 -0.91
CA GLN A 208 -31.59 6.26 -2.33
C GLN A 208 -32.41 4.98 -2.58
N GLU A 209 -32.19 3.93 -1.80
CA GLU A 209 -33.00 2.71 -1.87
C GLU A 209 -34.47 2.95 -1.52
N ALA A 210 -34.74 3.75 -0.49
CA ALA A 210 -36.11 4.11 -0.12
C ALA A 210 -36.82 4.86 -1.26
N LEU A 211 -36.14 5.81 -1.90
CA LEU A 211 -36.68 6.55 -3.05
C LEU A 211 -36.92 5.63 -4.27
N LYS A 212 -36.03 4.66 -4.53
CA LYS A 212 -36.24 3.67 -5.60
C LYS A 212 -37.45 2.79 -5.32
N LYS A 213 -37.58 2.28 -4.09
CA LYS A 213 -38.73 1.47 -3.65
C LYS A 213 -40.04 2.25 -3.73
N GLU A 214 -40.05 3.52 -3.37
CA GLU A 214 -41.25 4.36 -3.49
C GLU A 214 -41.63 4.62 -4.94
N LYS A 215 -40.66 4.95 -5.81
CA LYS A 215 -40.90 5.12 -7.25
C LYS A 215 -41.44 3.84 -7.89
N GLU A 216 -40.92 2.68 -7.49
CA GLU A 216 -41.40 1.39 -7.98
C GLU A 216 -42.84 1.11 -7.53
N LYS A 217 -43.16 1.32 -6.24
CA LYS A 217 -44.53 1.22 -5.72
C LYS A 217 -45.49 2.15 -6.46
N GLN A 218 -45.09 3.40 -6.74
CA GLN A 218 -45.90 4.33 -7.52
C GLN A 218 -46.09 3.88 -8.97
N ARG A 219 -45.06 3.27 -9.61
CA ARG A 219 -45.18 2.71 -10.96
C ARG A 219 -46.13 1.50 -11.00
N VAL A 220 -46.03 0.61 -10.01
CA VAL A 220 -46.92 -0.57 -9.89
C VAL A 220 -48.36 -0.12 -9.66
N ALA A 221 -48.61 0.76 -8.68
CA ALA A 221 -49.95 1.29 -8.41
C ALA A 221 -50.55 2.02 -9.63
N LYS A 222 -49.73 2.73 -10.42
CA LYS A 222 -50.17 3.36 -11.66
C LYS A 222 -50.51 2.34 -12.76
N LYS A 223 -49.76 1.23 -12.85
CA LYS A 223 -50.07 0.13 -13.80
C LYS A 223 -51.36 -0.59 -13.41
N GLU A 224 -51.55 -0.91 -12.13
CA GLU A 224 -52.77 -1.57 -11.64
C GLU A 224 -54.01 -0.71 -11.86
N ARG A 225 -53.94 0.60 -11.58
CA ARG A 225 -55.05 1.53 -11.88
C ARG A 225 -55.39 1.63 -13.37
N ARG A 226 -54.44 1.36 -14.26
CA ARG A 226 -54.64 1.41 -15.71
C ARG A 226 -55.11 0.06 -16.29
N ALA A 227 -54.80 -1.05 -15.62
CA ALA A 227 -55.24 -2.39 -16.00
C ALA A 227 -56.63 -2.74 -15.46
N GLY A 228 -57.06 -2.11 -14.36
CA GLY A 228 -58.38 -2.29 -13.76
C GLY A 228 -59.47 -1.33 -14.28
N ARG A 229 -59.26 -0.65 -15.41
CA ARG A 229 -60.21 0.27 -16.05
C ARG A 229 -60.29 -0.03 -17.55
#